data_AF-A0A950V4Q9-F1
#
_entry.id   AF-A0A950V4Q9-F1
#
_cell.length_a   1.000
_cell.length_b   1.000
_cell.length_c   1.000
_cell.angle_alpha   90.00
_cell.angle_beta   90.00
_cell.angle_gamma   90.00
#
_symmetry.space_group_name_H-M   'P 1'
#
loop_
_entity.id
_entity.type
_entity.pdbx_description
1 polymer ?
#
loop_
_entity_poly.entity_id
_entity_poly.type
_entity_poly.pdbx_seq_one_letter_code
_entity_poly.pdbx_strand_id
1 'polypeptide(L)'
;MAKAARDAGADQFGANVLFLMPCAHRVFFPFLSDHFPEHVARYEESFAGGAYLKGEYPERIRQLVESIRRRVGIPSRDLETLQHFLQRPAAQLSLFC
;
A
#
# COMPACT_ATOMS: atom_id res chain seq x y z
N MET A 1 -5.06 -14.72 -10.58
CA MET A 1 -5.57 -13.87 -9.47
C MET A 1 -6.42 -12.71 -9.97
N ALA A 2 -5.89 -11.71 -10.70
CA ALA A 2 -6.70 -10.56 -11.15
C ALA A 2 -7.93 -10.95 -12.01
N LYS A 3 -7.78 -11.90 -12.94
CA LYS A 3 -8.90 -12.43 -13.73
C LYS A 3 -9.95 -13.11 -12.85
N ALA A 4 -9.51 -13.98 -11.93
CA ALA A 4 -10.43 -14.63 -10.97
C ALA A 4 -11.16 -13.62 -10.08
N ALA A 5 -10.49 -12.53 -9.67
CA ALA A 5 -11.14 -11.44 -8.94
C ALA A 5 -12.22 -10.75 -9.79
N ARG A 6 -11.93 -10.46 -11.07
CA ARG A 6 -12.91 -9.91 -12.01
C ARG A 6 -14.11 -10.84 -12.20
N ASP A 7 -13.85 -12.13 -12.40
CA ASP A 7 -14.88 -13.16 -12.59
C ASP A 7 -15.77 -13.29 -11.33
N ALA A 8 -15.21 -13.04 -10.15
CA ALA A 8 -15.93 -12.98 -8.87
C ALA A 8 -16.65 -11.63 -8.61
N GLY A 9 -16.63 -10.70 -9.58
CA GLY A 9 -17.31 -9.41 -9.46
C GLY A 9 -16.55 -8.31 -8.74
N ALA A 10 -15.22 -8.41 -8.58
CA ALA A 10 -14.44 -7.35 -7.95
C ALA A 10 -14.40 -6.07 -8.81
N ASP A 11 -14.74 -4.94 -8.21
CA ASP A 11 -14.69 -3.62 -8.84
C ASP A 11 -13.29 -2.97 -8.79
N GLN A 12 -12.44 -3.44 -7.87
CA GLN A 12 -11.11 -2.89 -7.67
C GLN A 12 -10.03 -3.98 -7.60
N PHE A 13 -8.86 -3.64 -8.15
CA PHE A 13 -7.65 -4.45 -8.06
C PHE A 13 -6.44 -3.53 -7.89
N GLY A 14 -5.58 -3.82 -6.92
CA GLY A 14 -4.46 -2.95 -6.56
C GLY A 14 -3.35 -3.70 -5.83
N ALA A 15 -2.20 -3.04 -5.72
CA ALA A 15 -1.11 -3.43 -4.82
C ALA A 15 -0.56 -2.18 -4.14
N ASN A 16 0.06 -2.36 -2.98
CA ASN A 16 0.81 -1.32 -2.32
C ASN A 16 2.21 -1.83 -2.00
N VAL A 17 3.20 -0.95 -2.12
CA VAL A 17 4.54 -1.23 -1.60
C VAL A 17 4.51 -1.03 -0.09
N LEU A 18 5.44 -1.68 0.62
CA LEU A 18 5.56 -1.57 2.07
C LEU A 18 5.45 -0.12 2.54
N PHE A 19 4.59 0.08 3.54
CA PHE A 19 4.27 1.37 4.12
C PHE A 19 4.59 1.31 5.62
N LEU A 20 5.54 2.14 6.07
CA LEU A 20 6.07 2.13 7.43
C LEU A 20 5.79 3.45 8.12
N MET A 21 4.60 3.58 8.71
CA MET A 21 4.32 4.69 9.63
C MET A 21 5.30 4.68 10.80
N PRO A 22 5.55 5.82 11.48
CA PRO A 22 6.50 5.90 12.58
C PRO A 22 6.27 4.85 13.68
N CYS A 23 5.01 4.46 13.95
CA CYS A 23 4.68 3.40 14.89
C CYS A 23 5.14 2.01 14.39
N ALA A 24 4.88 1.67 13.14
CA ALA A 24 5.30 0.42 12.51
C ALA A 24 6.83 0.35 12.37
N HIS A 25 7.48 1.47 12.08
CA HIS A 25 8.93 1.56 11.97
C HIS A 25 9.63 1.09 13.25
N ARG A 26 9.11 1.46 14.42
CA ARG A 26 9.70 1.11 15.74
C ARG A 26 9.69 -0.40 16.02
N VAL A 27 8.77 -1.14 15.43
CA VAL A 27 8.69 -2.61 15.62
C VAL A 27 9.30 -3.37 14.44
N PHE A 28 9.22 -2.81 13.23
CA PHE A 28 9.69 -3.45 12.01
C PHE A 28 11.22 -3.52 11.94
N PHE A 29 11.93 -2.44 12.28
CA PHE A 29 13.40 -2.43 12.19
C PHE A 29 14.10 -3.35 13.20
N PRO A 30 13.65 -3.46 14.47
CA PRO A 30 14.17 -4.49 15.37
C PRO A 30 13.97 -5.90 14.81
N PHE A 31 12.76 -6.22 14.33
CA PHE A 31 12.49 -7.51 13.68
C PHE A 31 13.41 -7.75 12.47
N LEU A 32 13.59 -6.73 11.63
CA LEU A 32 14.45 -6.83 10.45
C LEU A 32 15.92 -7.06 10.84
N SER A 33 16.39 -6.39 11.89
CA SER A 33 17.75 -6.56 12.41
C SER A 33 17.99 -7.96 12.96
N ASP A 34 17.02 -8.54 13.66
CA ASP A 34 17.16 -9.86 14.30
C ASP A 34 17.13 -11.00 13.28
N HIS A 35 16.33 -10.87 12.22
CA HIS A 35 16.07 -11.97 11.28
C HIS A 35 16.70 -11.81 9.89
N PHE A 36 16.93 -10.58 9.44
CA PHE A 36 17.41 -10.25 8.10
C PHE A 36 18.41 -9.08 8.13
N PRO A 37 19.50 -9.18 8.91
CA PRO A 37 20.44 -8.09 9.15
C PRO A 37 21.02 -7.48 7.87
N GLU A 38 21.17 -8.29 6.82
CA GLU A 38 21.66 -7.87 5.50
C GLU A 38 20.73 -6.90 4.76
N HIS A 39 19.48 -6.75 5.20
CA HIS A 39 18.49 -5.86 4.59
C HIS A 39 18.33 -4.54 5.34
N VAL A 40 18.85 -4.41 6.55
CA VAL A 40 18.64 -3.23 7.41
C VAL A 40 19.07 -1.95 6.70
N ALA A 41 20.32 -1.86 6.25
CA ALA A 41 20.86 -0.65 5.62
C ALA A 41 20.03 -0.21 4.39
N ARG A 42 19.63 -1.16 3.55
CA ARG A 42 18.80 -0.88 2.37
C ARG A 42 17.42 -0.34 2.76
N TYR A 43 16.81 -0.87 3.81
CA TYR A 43 15.50 -0.42 4.26
C TYR A 43 15.60 0.94 4.96
N GLU A 44 16.64 1.19 5.76
CA GLU A 44 16.87 2.51 6.37
C GLU A 44 16.99 3.59 5.28
N GLU A 45 17.80 3.35 4.25
CA GLU A 45 17.92 4.27 3.11
C GLU A 45 16.58 4.47 2.38
N SER A 46 15.85 3.39 2.12
CA SER A 46 14.57 3.42 1.40
C SER A 46 13.47 4.18 2.14
N PHE A 47 13.51 4.21 3.48
CA PHE A 47 12.50 4.82 4.35
C PHE A 47 12.96 6.08 5.09
N ALA A 48 14.20 6.53 4.87
CA ALA A 48 14.73 7.77 5.45
C ALA A 48 13.85 9.00 5.12
N GLY A 49 13.22 8.99 3.94
CA GLY A 49 12.37 10.06 3.44
C GLY A 49 10.91 10.05 3.91
N GLY A 50 10.52 9.10 4.77
CA GLY A 50 9.17 8.98 5.34
C GLY A 50 8.55 7.60 5.17
N ALA A 51 7.25 7.51 5.46
CA ALA A 51 6.54 6.23 5.56
C ALA A 51 6.31 5.49 4.24
N TYR A 52 6.44 6.18 3.10
CA TYR A 52 6.30 5.59 1.77
C TYR A 52 7.65 5.56 1.07
N LEU A 53 7.92 4.48 0.32
CA LEU A 53 9.03 4.47 -0.63
C LEU A 53 8.82 5.55 -1.69
N LYS A 54 9.92 6.17 -2.10
CA LYS A 54 9.98 7.10 -3.22
C LYS A 54 10.84 6.52 -4.34
N GLY A 55 10.68 7.04 -5.55
CA GLY A 55 11.51 6.70 -6.70
C GLY A 55 10.90 5.65 -7.63
N GLU A 56 11.75 5.00 -8.43
CA GLU A 56 11.30 4.19 -9.56
C GLU A 56 10.59 2.89 -9.16
N TYR A 57 10.94 2.31 -8.01
CA TYR A 57 10.37 1.04 -7.59
C TYR A 57 8.85 1.09 -7.37
N PRO A 58 8.29 1.99 -6.54
CA PRO A 58 6.84 2.10 -6.41
C PRO A 58 6.14 2.45 -7.73
N GLU A 59 6.76 3.26 -8.60
CA GLU A 59 6.20 3.57 -9.93
C GLU A 59 6.14 2.34 -10.84
N ARG A 60 7.18 1.50 -10.85
CA ARG A 60 7.19 0.24 -11.60
C ARG A 60 6.08 -0.69 -11.13
N ILE A 61 5.85 -0.79 -9.82
CA ILE A 61 4.75 -1.57 -9.26
C ILE A 61 3.40 -0.98 -9.69
N ARG A 62 3.25 0.35 -9.66
CA ARG A 62 2.04 1.05 -10.11
C ARG A 62 1.73 0.73 -11.57
N GLN A 63 2.71 0.84 -12.46
CA GLN A 63 2.58 0.54 -13.89
C GLN A 63 2.26 -0.94 -14.14
N LEU A 64 2.89 -1.86 -13.39
CA LEU A 64 2.60 -3.28 -13.48
C LEU A 64 1.13 -3.56 -13.16
N VAL A 65 0.63 -3.03 -12.04
CA VAL A 65 -0.77 -3.20 -11.63
C VAL A 65 -1.72 -2.57 -12.66
N GLU A 66 -1.38 -1.41 -13.18
CA GLU A 66 -2.17 -0.74 -14.22
C GLU A 66 -2.25 -1.58 -15.51
N SER A 67 -1.14 -2.20 -15.93
CA SER A 67 -1.12 -3.11 -17.08
C SER A 67 -2.01 -4.33 -16.86
N ILE A 68 -2.00 -4.91 -15.66
CA ILE A 68 -2.82 -6.07 -15.30
C ILE A 68 -4.30 -5.70 -15.38
N ARG A 69 -4.67 -4.56 -14.80
CA ARG A 69 -6.06 -4.05 -14.79
C ARG A 69 -6.61 -3.84 -16.18
N ARG A 70 -5.84 -3.18 -17.05
CA ARG A 70 -6.20 -3.01 -18.47
C ARG A 70 -6.43 -4.36 -19.14
N ARG A 71 -5.57 -5.35 -18.90
CA ARG A 71 -5.70 -6.69 -19.48
C ARG A 71 -6.95 -7.45 -19.01
N VAL A 72 -7.41 -7.22 -17.78
CA VAL A 72 -8.58 -7.92 -17.21
C VAL A 72 -9.87 -7.09 -17.22
N GLY A 73 -9.85 -5.86 -17.73
CA GLY A 73 -11.03 -5.00 -17.78
C GLY A 73 -11.50 -4.47 -16.42
N ILE A 74 -10.59 -4.30 -15.46
CA ILE A 74 -10.88 -3.63 -14.18
C ILE A 74 -10.50 -2.14 -14.33
N PRO A 75 -11.42 -1.19 -14.05
CA PRO A 75 -11.14 0.24 -14.19
C PRO A 75 -10.02 0.69 -13.25
N SER A 76 -9.36 1.82 -13.55
CA SER A 76 -8.35 2.45 -12.69
C SER A 76 -8.93 2.85 -11.33
N ARG A 77 -8.05 2.95 -10.31
CA ARG A 77 -8.49 3.12 -8.93
C ARG A 77 -8.66 4.62 -8.80
N ASP A 78 -9.86 5.08 -8.48
CA ASP A 78 -10.06 6.48 -8.19
C ASP A 78 -9.35 6.80 -6.87
N LEU A 79 -8.12 7.32 -7.00
CA LEU A 79 -7.27 7.66 -5.86
C LEU A 79 -7.82 8.87 -5.11
N GLU A 80 -8.53 9.77 -5.80
CA GLU A 80 -9.15 10.94 -5.19
C GLU A 80 -10.35 10.52 -4.32
N THR A 81 -11.24 9.67 -4.85
CA THR A 81 -12.35 9.11 -4.07
C THR A 81 -11.85 8.31 -2.87
N LEU A 82 -10.77 7.53 -3.03
CA LEU A 82 -10.17 6.79 -1.92
C LEU A 82 -9.51 7.71 -0.89
N GLN A 83 -8.76 8.72 -1.30
CA GLN A 83 -8.19 9.69 -0.38
C GLN A 83 -9.28 10.40 0.40
N HIS A 84 -10.35 10.84 -0.27
CA HIS A 84 -11.50 11.42 0.37
C HIS A 84 -12.12 10.45 1.40
N PHE A 85 -12.32 9.19 1.03
CA PHE A 85 -12.84 8.16 1.94
C PHE A 85 -11.93 7.95 3.17
N LEU A 86 -10.61 7.91 2.99
CA LEU A 86 -9.63 7.74 4.08
C LEU A 86 -9.50 8.98 4.96
N GLN A 87 -9.78 10.17 4.42
CA GLN A 87 -9.75 11.45 5.13
C GLN A 87 -11.07 11.78 5.81
N ARG A 88 -12.16 11.07 5.50
CA ARG A 88 -13.43 11.24 6.22
C ARG A 88 -13.16 10.90 7.68
N PRO A 89 -13.39 11.84 8.62
CA PRO A 89 -13.38 11.48 10.03
C PRO A 89 -14.43 10.37 10.19
N ALA A 90 -14.00 9.24 10.74
CA ALA A 90 -14.92 8.18 11.10
C ALA A 90 -16.04 8.83 11.90
N ALA A 91 -17.29 8.70 11.44
CA ALA A 91 -18.43 9.15 12.21
C ALA A 91 -18.28 8.49 13.59
N GLN A 92 -17.97 9.29 14.61
CA GLN A 92 -17.70 8.80 15.95
C GLN A 92 -18.98 8.11 16.40
N LEU A 93 -18.97 6.78 16.41
CA LEU A 93 -20.07 6.00 16.99
C LEU A 93 -20.15 6.43 18.45
N SER A 94 -21.23 7.11 18.82
CA SER A 94 -21.45 7.50 20.21
C SER A 94 -21.60 6.21 21.02
N LEU A 95 -20.60 5.89 21.83
CA LEU A 95 -20.59 4.72 22.72
C LEU A 95 -21.53 4.88 23.93
N PHE A 96 -22.44 5.85 23.89
CA PHE A 96 -23.37 6.15 24.97
C PHE A 96 -24.80 5.99 24.45
N CYS A 97 -25.45 4.92 24.91
CA CYS A 97 -26.90 4.76 25.02
C CYS A 97 -27.23 4.63 26.51
#